data_AF-R5Y3R1-F1
#
_entry.id   AF-R5Y3R1-F1
#
_cell.length_a   1.000
_cell.length_b   1.000
_cell.length_c   1.000
_cell.angle_alpha   90.00
_cell.angle_beta   90.00
_cell.angle_gamma   90.00
#
_symmetry.space_group_name_H-M   'P 1'
#
loop_
_entity.id
_entity.type
_entity.pdbx_description
1 polymer ?
#
loop_
_entity_poly.entity_id
_entity_poly.type
_entity_poly.pdbx_seq_one_letter_code
_entity_poly.pdbx_strand_id
1 'polypeptide(L)'
;MIVVLFVGVAAMGGIDFTPKAKAMDLSSCKVGDLIEFGSYPQSKVTDSNLIAKIEAASENEAWVDYNYYAGTGNWADVNMKPVDGMMLYKDIPYNGNKYRAVKINQYRPYCTGYTSSDTYQDDNGYYIGNTYYFKYEPLTWRVLVPSEGHVMCNKIIDSQAYQNFIYYNGSEYYNSKGCANYASDWVTSTLRQWLNNDFYNTAFSAEEKAQIGTSHLENKSTYSSTYDSADTYDKIFLISYYDATNSAYDFNSDRTAYDTARQMKGTDYAKCQGLWVSTSSSYSGNSWWWLRSPYKSFIATDVDTVGWAYYYYVYYTDFGVVPAFKFNPKPTICDVHDYKAVVTEPTCTEQGYTTYTCTKCNDSYVDNYTNALGHDFGEWKLTTPATCTEIGVETRYCSRCNVTQTRDVDKAAHVFGEWKITTAPTTISDGVKTRYCKNCDAFETESVGKLKSISVKLNNIETNYKKSGQLEPKITNPDNVGYKIEYKSSDPKCVIVDADGNYFAVKTGSSKITCTVTDEYGKVTTAECKVNVKYSTIQWIIMIVLFGWIWY
;
A
#
# COMPACT_ATOMS: atom_id res chain seq x y z
N MET A 1 36.72 65.05 -24.93
CA MET A 1 37.02 63.62 -25.15
C MET A 1 35.79 62.97 -25.74
N ILE A 2 36.02 62.05 -26.67
CA ILE A 2 35.05 61.41 -27.57
C ILE A 2 33.94 60.66 -26.82
N VAL A 3 32.72 60.77 -27.36
CA VAL A 3 31.48 60.06 -27.01
C VAL A 3 31.63 58.55 -27.19
N VAL A 4 31.14 57.74 -26.24
CA VAL A 4 30.58 56.41 -26.56
C VAL A 4 29.32 56.18 -25.73
N LEU A 5 28.18 56.30 -26.41
CA LEU A 5 26.86 55.86 -25.97
C LEU A 5 26.79 54.34 -26.23
N PHE A 6 26.79 53.50 -25.20
CA PHE A 6 26.49 52.08 -25.38
C PHE A 6 24.97 51.89 -25.33
N VAL A 7 24.36 51.87 -26.51
CA VAL A 7 23.01 51.33 -26.71
C VAL A 7 23.15 49.80 -26.72
N GLY A 8 22.83 49.17 -25.59
CA GLY A 8 22.70 47.73 -25.50
C GLY A 8 21.42 47.29 -26.21
N VAL A 9 21.58 46.69 -27.40
CA VAL A 9 20.51 46.01 -28.12
C VAL A 9 20.06 44.81 -27.27
N ALA A 10 18.81 44.84 -26.80
CA ALA A 10 18.19 43.68 -26.16
C ALA A 10 18.05 42.56 -27.20
N ALA A 11 18.70 41.43 -26.97
CA ALA A 11 18.45 40.22 -27.73
C ALA A 11 17.04 39.70 -27.39
N MET A 12 16.09 39.92 -28.29
CA MET A 12 14.84 39.17 -28.32
C MET A 12 15.16 37.74 -28.75
N GLY A 13 14.73 36.75 -27.96
CA GLY A 13 14.72 35.34 -28.37
C GLY A 13 15.79 34.45 -27.73
N GLY A 14 16.02 34.57 -26.42
CA GLY A 14 16.55 33.46 -25.64
C GLY A 14 15.40 32.57 -25.19
N ILE A 15 15.31 31.35 -25.73
CA ILE A 15 14.47 30.30 -25.13
C ILE A 15 15.09 30.03 -23.77
N ASP A 16 14.39 30.38 -22.70
CA ASP A 16 14.81 30.09 -21.34
C ASP A 16 14.76 28.56 -21.12
N PHE A 17 15.94 27.95 -21.06
CA PHE A 17 16.12 26.53 -20.77
C PHE A 17 16.27 26.26 -19.27
N THR A 18 15.88 27.18 -18.38
CA THR A 18 15.76 26.82 -16.97
C THR A 18 14.78 25.65 -16.85
N PRO A 19 15.18 24.53 -16.22
CA PRO A 19 14.26 23.45 -15.92
C PRO A 19 13.13 24.07 -15.11
N LYS A 20 11.90 24.08 -15.65
CA LYS A 20 10.73 24.43 -14.85
C LYS A 20 10.77 23.55 -13.62
N ALA A 21 10.86 24.16 -12.43
CA ALA A 21 10.80 23.44 -11.18
C ALA A 21 9.60 22.50 -11.25
N LYS A 22 9.84 21.20 -11.05
CA LYS A 22 8.75 20.21 -11.02
C LYS A 22 7.76 20.69 -9.95
N ALA A 23 6.49 20.82 -10.32
CA ALA A 23 5.44 21.21 -9.39
C ALA A 23 5.51 20.34 -8.13
N MET A 24 5.23 20.92 -6.96
CA MET A 24 5.07 20.14 -5.75
C MET A 24 4.01 19.06 -5.99
N ASP A 25 4.42 17.80 -5.86
CA ASP A 25 3.56 16.65 -6.10
C ASP A 25 2.78 16.32 -4.83
N LEU A 26 1.48 16.64 -4.83
CA LEU A 26 0.57 16.34 -3.72
C LEU A 26 -0.23 15.04 -3.97
N SER A 27 0.13 14.22 -4.94
CA SER A 27 -0.63 12.99 -5.29
C SER A 27 -0.72 11.97 -4.15
N SER A 28 0.24 11.99 -3.22
CA SER A 28 0.22 11.17 -2.00
C SER A 28 -0.56 11.76 -0.84
N CYS A 29 -0.92 13.06 -0.91
CA CYS A 29 -1.62 13.76 0.15
C CYS A 29 -3.14 13.50 0.09
N LYS A 30 -3.78 13.57 1.25
CA LYS A 30 -5.23 13.56 1.42
C LYS A 30 -5.72 14.94 1.84
N VAL A 31 -7.01 15.19 1.65
CA VAL A 31 -7.67 16.38 2.20
C VAL A 31 -7.45 16.42 3.72
N GLY A 32 -7.02 17.58 4.22
CA GLY A 32 -6.69 17.80 5.62
C GLY A 32 -5.23 17.54 6.01
N ASP A 33 -4.42 16.90 5.16
CA ASP A 33 -2.99 16.72 5.42
C ASP A 33 -2.28 18.08 5.52
N LEU A 34 -1.23 18.13 6.34
CA LEU A 34 -0.40 19.33 6.50
C LEU A 34 0.92 19.19 5.74
N ILE A 35 1.28 20.24 5.01
CA ILE A 35 2.58 20.39 4.34
C ILE A 35 3.28 21.67 4.82
N GLU A 36 4.59 21.74 4.62
CA GLU A 36 5.39 22.95 4.84
C GLU A 36 5.82 23.58 3.52
N PHE A 37 5.66 24.90 3.37
CA PHE A 37 6.05 25.63 2.17
C PHE A 37 6.18 27.13 2.44
N GLY A 38 7.26 27.79 2.01
CA GLY A 38 7.53 29.17 2.39
C GLY A 38 7.81 29.36 3.88
N SER A 39 8.15 30.59 4.28
CA SER A 39 8.40 30.94 5.67
C SER A 39 7.97 32.37 5.99
N TYR A 40 7.47 32.60 7.19
CA TYR A 40 7.01 33.92 7.64
C TYR A 40 7.30 34.09 9.14
N PRO A 41 7.34 35.33 9.69
CA PRO A 41 7.48 35.52 11.13
C PRO A 41 6.35 34.85 11.91
N GLN A 42 6.68 34.05 12.92
CA GLN A 42 5.68 33.30 13.69
C GLN A 42 5.91 33.43 15.21
N SER A 43 6.89 32.72 15.77
CA SER A 43 7.16 32.71 17.21
C SER A 43 7.95 33.93 17.69
N LYS A 44 7.61 34.43 18.88
CA LYS A 44 8.37 35.48 19.56
C LYS A 44 9.68 34.91 20.13
N VAL A 45 10.79 35.59 19.85
CA VAL A 45 12.09 35.28 20.46
C VAL A 45 12.12 35.88 21.87
N THR A 46 12.45 35.06 22.86
CA THR A 46 12.53 35.46 24.29
C THR A 46 13.92 35.31 24.90
N ASP A 47 14.85 34.64 24.21
CA ASP A 47 16.25 34.51 24.64
C ASP A 47 16.99 35.84 24.45
N SER A 48 17.28 36.53 25.55
CA SER A 48 17.97 37.82 25.56
C SER A 48 19.37 37.78 24.93
N ASN A 49 20.11 36.67 25.02
CA ASN A 49 21.43 36.55 24.41
C ASN A 49 21.33 36.44 22.89
N LEU A 50 20.32 35.74 22.40
CA LEU A 50 20.04 35.67 20.97
C LEU A 50 19.58 37.03 20.43
N ILE A 51 18.69 37.72 21.16
CA ILE A 51 18.21 39.06 20.79
C ILE A 51 19.38 40.03 20.63
N ALA A 52 20.28 40.11 21.61
CA ALA A 52 21.45 41.00 21.55
C ALA A 52 22.33 40.74 20.31
N LYS A 53 22.46 39.47 19.89
CA LYS A 53 23.21 39.08 18.69
C LYS A 53 22.49 39.47 17.39
N ILE A 54 21.18 39.29 17.34
CA ILE A 54 20.33 39.72 16.21
C ILE A 54 20.38 41.25 16.08
N GLU A 55 20.31 41.97 17.20
CA GLU A 55 20.42 43.42 17.25
C GLU A 55 21.73 43.91 16.65
N ALA A 56 22.86 43.38 17.12
CA ALA A 56 24.18 43.69 16.58
C ALA A 56 24.31 43.38 15.09
N ALA A 57 23.70 42.29 14.61
CA ALA A 57 23.69 41.93 13.18
C ALA A 57 22.85 42.90 12.32
N SER A 58 22.00 43.72 12.93
CA SER A 58 21.04 44.58 12.25
C SER A 58 21.40 46.07 12.26
N GLU A 59 22.60 46.44 12.72
CA GLU A 59 23.01 47.84 12.94
C GLU A 59 22.90 48.71 11.69
N ASN A 60 23.08 48.14 10.49
CA ASN A 60 23.04 48.88 9.22
C ASN A 60 21.71 48.70 8.44
N GLU A 61 20.77 47.93 8.98
CA GLU A 61 19.49 47.66 8.32
C GLU A 61 18.49 48.78 8.60
N ALA A 62 17.91 49.34 7.53
CA ALA A 62 16.92 50.41 7.64
C ALA A 62 15.57 49.87 8.14
N TRP A 63 14.90 50.67 8.97
CA TRP A 63 13.51 50.41 9.34
C TRP A 63 12.57 50.70 8.19
N VAL A 64 11.61 49.80 7.97
CA VAL A 64 10.54 49.92 6.98
C VAL A 64 9.23 50.17 7.72
N ASP A 65 8.45 51.11 7.24
CA ASP A 65 7.12 51.40 7.77
C ASP A 65 6.08 50.41 7.24
N TYR A 66 5.22 49.92 8.11
CA TYR A 66 4.04 49.15 7.69
C TYR A 66 2.98 50.01 7.00
N ASN A 67 3.05 51.34 7.16
CA ASN A 67 2.08 52.31 6.64
C ASN A 67 0.65 52.02 7.12
N TYR A 68 0.51 51.60 8.38
CA TYR A 68 -0.79 51.28 8.96
C TYR A 68 -1.69 52.51 9.08
N TYR A 69 -2.99 52.28 8.89
CA TYR A 69 -4.00 53.32 8.87
C TYR A 69 -4.58 53.55 10.26
N ALA A 70 -4.84 54.82 10.58
CA ALA A 70 -5.69 55.21 11.67
C ALA A 70 -6.55 56.41 11.26
N GLY A 71 -7.64 56.59 12.00
CA GLY A 71 -8.58 57.69 11.81
C GLY A 71 -8.56 58.63 13.01
N THR A 72 -9.68 59.31 13.23
CA THR A 72 -9.84 60.32 14.29
C THR A 72 -10.75 59.84 15.42
N GLY A 73 -11.25 58.60 15.35
CA GLY A 73 -12.34 58.10 16.20
C GLY A 73 -13.72 58.21 15.53
N ASN A 74 -13.83 58.90 14.39
CA ASN A 74 -15.04 58.92 13.58
C ASN A 74 -14.81 58.18 12.27
N TRP A 75 -15.39 56.99 12.17
CA TRP A 75 -15.19 56.07 11.05
C TRP A 75 -15.74 56.56 9.69
N ALA A 76 -16.54 57.64 9.66
CA ALA A 76 -17.13 58.21 8.45
C ALA A 76 -16.54 59.57 8.05
N ASP A 77 -15.49 60.05 8.73
CA ASP A 77 -14.98 61.42 8.58
C ASP A 77 -13.94 61.59 7.45
N VAL A 78 -13.71 60.54 6.66
CA VAL A 78 -12.75 60.47 5.54
C VAL A 78 -11.29 60.76 5.90
N ASN A 79 -10.91 60.69 7.17
CA ASN A 79 -9.54 60.96 7.64
C ASN A 79 -8.74 59.70 7.97
N MET A 80 -9.24 58.51 7.62
CA MET A 80 -8.47 57.25 7.65
C MET A 80 -7.28 57.35 6.70
N LYS A 81 -6.05 57.38 7.25
CA LYS A 81 -4.83 57.55 6.46
C LYS A 81 -3.65 56.81 7.09
N PRO A 82 -2.59 56.51 6.32
CA PRO A 82 -1.34 55.98 6.87
C PRO A 82 -0.78 56.91 7.94
N VAL A 83 -0.29 56.34 9.04
CA VAL A 83 0.38 57.07 10.11
C VAL A 83 1.87 56.76 10.04
N ASP A 84 2.66 57.79 9.75
CA ASP A 84 4.12 57.71 9.65
C ASP A 84 4.72 57.20 10.97
N GLY A 85 5.52 56.15 10.84
CA GLY A 85 6.23 55.50 11.91
C GLY A 85 5.36 54.84 12.97
N MET A 86 4.07 54.55 12.73
CA MET A 86 3.21 53.89 13.73
C MET A 86 3.83 52.59 14.24
N MET A 87 4.15 51.72 13.29
CA MET A 87 4.90 50.49 13.53
C MET A 87 5.94 50.34 12.43
N LEU A 88 7.13 49.90 12.82
CA LEU A 88 8.25 49.70 11.90
C LEU A 88 8.72 48.25 11.98
N TYR A 89 9.28 47.73 10.90
CA TYR A 89 9.96 46.45 10.90
C TYR A 89 11.27 46.47 10.15
N LYS A 90 12.08 45.45 10.40
CA LYS A 90 13.19 45.07 9.53
C LYS A 90 13.43 43.57 9.61
N ASP A 91 13.78 42.99 8.48
CA ASP A 91 14.10 41.57 8.37
C ASP A 91 15.62 41.37 8.48
N ILE A 92 16.04 40.46 9.34
CA ILE A 92 17.44 40.31 9.78
C ILE A 92 17.87 38.86 9.56
N PRO A 93 18.76 38.59 8.60
CA PRO A 93 19.41 37.28 8.50
C PRO A 93 20.47 37.13 9.60
N TYR A 94 20.42 36.05 10.37
CA TYR A 94 21.40 35.76 11.40
C TYR A 94 21.58 34.26 11.58
N ASN A 95 22.83 33.78 11.49
CA ASN A 95 23.23 32.39 11.70
C ASN A 95 22.35 31.37 10.95
N GLY A 96 22.16 31.59 9.64
CA GLY A 96 21.35 30.72 8.78
C GLY A 96 19.83 30.79 9.00
N ASN A 97 19.36 31.64 9.91
CA ASN A 97 17.94 31.90 10.15
C ASN A 97 17.59 33.33 9.70
N LYS A 98 16.28 33.61 9.55
CA LYS A 98 15.76 34.95 9.31
C LYS A 98 14.86 35.34 10.48
N TYR A 99 14.93 36.60 10.88
CA TYR A 99 14.13 37.17 11.98
C TYR A 99 13.47 38.46 11.53
N ARG A 100 12.32 38.82 12.11
CA ARG A 100 11.72 40.14 11.96
C ARG A 100 11.76 40.87 13.29
N ALA A 101 12.42 42.02 13.31
CA ALA A 101 12.27 42.98 14.40
C ALA A 101 11.03 43.85 14.12
N VAL A 102 10.21 44.10 15.13
CA VAL A 102 9.02 44.96 15.06
C VAL A 102 9.12 45.99 16.17
N LYS A 103 9.16 47.27 15.80
CA LYS A 103 9.14 48.39 16.73
C LYS A 103 7.74 49.00 16.76
N ILE A 104 7.18 49.15 17.96
CA ILE A 104 5.85 49.72 18.17
C ILE A 104 6.03 51.13 18.73
N ASN A 105 5.87 52.17 17.90
CA ASN A 105 5.92 53.55 18.37
C ASN A 105 4.54 54.04 18.83
N GLN A 106 3.49 53.57 18.16
CA GLN A 106 2.08 53.81 18.50
C GLN A 106 1.32 52.50 18.32
N TYR A 107 0.27 52.28 19.11
CA TYR A 107 -0.58 51.12 18.87
C TYR A 107 -1.32 51.26 17.54
N ARG A 108 -1.45 50.12 16.87
CA ARG A 108 -2.35 49.94 15.75
C ARG A 108 -3.77 49.83 16.31
N PRO A 109 -4.71 50.68 15.85
CA PRO A 109 -6.08 50.59 16.30
C PRO A 109 -6.74 49.32 15.73
N TYR A 110 -7.62 48.64 16.47
CA TYR A 110 -8.37 47.47 15.97
C TYR A 110 -9.37 47.80 14.86
N CYS A 111 -9.58 49.10 14.58
CA CYS A 111 -10.43 49.62 13.52
C CYS A 111 -9.70 50.80 12.86
N THR A 112 -9.58 50.82 11.53
CA THR A 112 -8.84 51.87 10.83
C THR A 112 -9.43 53.28 10.99
N GLY A 113 -10.69 53.40 11.43
CA GLY A 113 -11.35 54.67 11.72
C GLY A 113 -11.05 55.23 13.11
N TYR A 114 -10.46 54.43 13.99
CA TYR A 114 -10.19 54.81 15.38
C TYR A 114 -8.81 55.40 15.55
N THR A 115 -8.58 56.02 16.71
CA THR A 115 -7.27 56.48 17.15
C THR A 115 -6.46 55.33 17.73
N SER A 116 -5.13 55.49 17.81
CA SER A 116 -4.18 54.51 18.38
C SER A 116 -4.36 54.21 19.88
N SER A 117 -5.50 54.51 20.49
CA SER A 117 -5.89 54.14 21.85
C SER A 117 -6.56 52.78 21.94
N ASP A 118 -7.14 52.31 20.84
CA ASP A 118 -8.08 51.20 20.81
C ASP A 118 -7.42 49.98 20.15
N THR A 119 -6.73 49.13 20.91
CA THR A 119 -5.92 48.03 20.37
C THR A 119 -6.09 46.73 21.14
N TYR A 120 -5.63 45.62 20.53
CA TYR A 120 -5.44 44.33 21.22
C TYR A 120 -3.96 43.97 21.38
N GLN A 121 -3.04 44.86 21.00
CA GLN A 121 -1.60 44.58 21.12
C GLN A 121 -1.17 44.45 22.58
N ASP A 122 -1.66 45.33 23.47
CA ASP A 122 -1.35 45.34 24.90
C ASP A 122 -2.04 44.19 25.66
N ASP A 123 -3.28 43.85 25.29
CA ASP A 123 -3.96 42.63 25.73
C ASP A 123 -3.12 41.36 25.42
N ASN A 124 -2.39 41.38 24.31
CA ASN A 124 -1.47 40.34 23.90
C ASN A 124 -0.04 40.49 24.47
N GLY A 125 0.23 41.49 25.31
CA GLY A 125 1.52 41.72 25.95
C GLY A 125 2.57 42.43 25.08
N TYR A 126 2.13 43.20 24.08
CA TYR A 126 2.99 44.03 23.23
C TYR A 126 2.70 45.51 23.50
N TYR A 127 3.72 46.25 23.93
CA TYR A 127 3.59 47.62 24.42
C TYR A 127 4.40 48.60 23.56
N ILE A 128 3.91 49.84 23.49
CA ILE A 128 4.62 50.95 22.82
C ILE A 128 6.02 51.19 23.41
N GLY A 129 6.93 51.71 22.59
CA GLY A 129 8.32 52.01 22.96
C GLY A 129 9.25 50.79 22.92
N ASN A 130 8.72 49.58 22.73
CA ASN A 130 9.50 48.35 22.69
C ASN A 130 9.78 47.87 21.25
N THR A 131 10.81 47.05 21.13
CA THR A 131 11.11 46.26 19.93
C THR A 131 10.97 44.77 20.26
N TYR A 132 10.26 44.04 19.40
CA TYR A 132 10.02 42.61 19.54
C TYR A 132 10.60 41.86 18.36
N TYR A 133 11.11 40.65 18.59
CA TYR A 133 11.78 39.84 17.58
C TYR A 133 10.99 38.56 17.33
N PHE A 134 10.80 38.22 16.06
CA PHE A 134 10.05 37.05 15.63
C PHE A 134 10.89 36.20 14.70
N LYS A 135 10.86 34.89 14.90
CA LYS A 135 11.59 33.96 14.02
C LYS A 135 10.77 33.69 12.75
N TYR A 136 11.42 33.69 11.60
CA TYR A 136 10.84 33.11 10.39
C TYR A 136 10.84 31.60 10.53
N GLU A 137 9.66 31.02 10.41
CA GLU A 137 9.45 29.59 10.51
C GLU A 137 8.65 29.11 9.29
N PRO A 138 8.84 27.86 8.86
CA PRO A 138 8.06 27.28 7.78
C PRO A 138 6.56 27.47 8.01
N LEU A 139 5.85 27.93 6.98
CA LEU A 139 4.40 28.02 7.03
C LEU A 139 3.81 26.62 6.87
N THR A 140 2.79 26.30 7.67
CA THR A 140 2.05 25.04 7.56
C THR A 140 0.77 25.27 6.78
N TRP A 141 0.50 24.39 5.81
CA TRP A 141 -0.62 24.50 4.90
C TRP A 141 -1.45 23.22 4.93
N ARG A 142 -2.76 23.37 5.16
CA ARG A 142 -3.75 22.32 5.03
C ARG A 142 -4.07 22.10 3.56
N VAL A 143 -3.99 20.86 3.10
CA VAL A 143 -4.37 20.46 1.75
C VAL A 143 -5.89 20.42 1.63
N LEU A 144 -6.45 21.21 0.71
CA LEU A 144 -7.89 21.26 0.43
C LEU A 144 -8.27 20.39 -0.77
N VAL A 145 -7.47 20.45 -1.85
CA VAL A 145 -7.68 19.65 -3.07
C VAL A 145 -6.33 19.16 -3.59
N PRO A 146 -5.93 17.91 -3.28
CA PRO A 146 -4.64 17.37 -3.71
C PRO A 146 -4.43 17.41 -5.24
N SER A 147 -5.48 17.12 -6.02
CA SER A 147 -5.42 17.10 -7.50
C SER A 147 -5.23 18.47 -8.14
N GLU A 148 -5.55 19.56 -7.44
CA GLU A 148 -5.37 20.94 -7.90
C GLU A 148 -4.21 21.65 -7.22
N GLY A 149 -3.54 21.00 -6.27
CA GLY A 149 -2.54 21.66 -5.44
C GLY A 149 -3.12 22.75 -4.54
N HIS A 150 -4.42 22.74 -4.25
CA HIS A 150 -5.09 23.80 -3.49
C HIS A 150 -4.85 23.63 -2.00
N VAL A 151 -4.25 24.64 -1.38
CA VAL A 151 -3.87 24.63 0.03
C VAL A 151 -4.22 25.96 0.72
N MET A 152 -4.43 25.92 2.03
CA MET A 152 -4.61 27.11 2.88
C MET A 152 -3.74 27.04 4.13
N CYS A 153 -3.28 28.17 4.65
CA CYS A 153 -2.53 28.20 5.90
C CYS A 153 -3.34 27.56 7.04
N ASN A 154 -2.65 26.80 7.90
CA ASN A 154 -3.25 26.12 9.05
C ASN A 154 -3.22 26.96 10.33
N LYS A 155 -2.85 28.25 10.22
CA LYS A 155 -2.79 29.23 11.30
C LYS A 155 -3.06 30.63 10.74
N ILE A 156 -3.48 31.53 11.62
CA ILE A 156 -3.49 32.96 11.33
C ILE A 156 -2.06 33.48 11.43
N ILE A 157 -1.54 33.99 10.31
CA ILE A 157 -0.13 34.38 10.18
C ILE A 157 0.11 35.87 10.38
N ASP A 158 -0.92 36.69 10.21
CA ASP A 158 -0.89 38.16 10.26
C ASP A 158 -2.29 38.67 10.65
N SER A 159 -2.41 39.97 10.91
CA SER A 159 -3.67 40.65 11.21
C SER A 159 -3.81 41.84 10.28
N GLN A 160 -4.88 41.95 9.51
CA GLN A 160 -5.05 43.04 8.54
C GLN A 160 -6.52 43.41 8.38
N ALA A 161 -6.79 44.68 8.05
CA ALA A 161 -8.12 45.06 7.58
C ALA A 161 -8.34 44.52 6.17
N TYR A 162 -9.57 44.07 5.89
CA TYR A 162 -9.98 43.74 4.53
C TYR A 162 -9.87 44.96 3.61
N GLN A 163 -10.24 46.14 4.12
CA GLN A 163 -10.13 47.42 3.44
C GLN A 163 -9.74 48.55 4.40
N ASN A 164 -8.65 49.26 4.11
CA ASN A 164 -8.11 50.30 5.00
C ASN A 164 -8.95 51.58 5.05
N PHE A 165 -9.59 51.96 3.95
CA PHE A 165 -10.32 53.23 3.81
C PHE A 165 -11.80 52.99 3.51
N ILE A 166 -12.67 53.72 4.20
CA ILE A 166 -14.13 53.67 4.04
C ILE A 166 -14.69 55.08 3.86
N TYR A 167 -15.67 55.21 2.98
CA TYR A 167 -16.43 56.43 2.78
C TYR A 167 -17.93 56.14 2.66
N TYR A 168 -18.74 56.77 3.50
CA TYR A 168 -20.20 56.73 3.39
C TYR A 168 -20.69 57.89 2.53
N ASN A 169 -21.41 57.59 1.44
CA ASN A 169 -21.92 58.62 0.54
C ASN A 169 -23.35 59.11 0.90
N GLY A 170 -23.92 58.63 2.02
CA GLY A 170 -25.32 58.86 2.39
C GLY A 170 -26.27 57.70 2.09
N SER A 171 -25.80 56.66 1.39
CA SER A 171 -26.57 55.44 1.11
C SER A 171 -25.73 54.17 1.29
N GLU A 172 -24.56 54.13 0.65
CA GLU A 172 -23.68 52.96 0.61
C GLU A 172 -22.25 53.35 1.00
N TYR A 173 -21.41 52.34 1.21
CA TYR A 173 -20.04 52.51 1.65
C TYR A 173 -19.05 52.12 0.56
N TYR A 174 -18.03 52.96 0.36
CA TYR A 174 -17.10 52.87 -0.75
C TYR A 174 -15.66 52.92 -0.25
N ASN A 175 -14.76 52.33 -1.02
CA ASN A 175 -13.33 52.33 -0.72
C ASN A 175 -12.62 53.65 -1.12
N SER A 176 -13.36 54.63 -1.62
CA SER A 176 -12.83 55.92 -2.07
C SER A 176 -13.96 56.96 -2.15
N LYS A 177 -13.58 58.25 -2.11
CA LYS A 177 -14.53 59.38 -2.28
C LYS A 177 -15.21 59.43 -3.66
N GLY A 178 -14.61 58.79 -4.66
CA GLY A 178 -15.18 58.69 -6.01
C GLY A 178 -16.34 57.71 -6.11
N CYS A 179 -16.57 56.89 -5.09
CA CYS A 179 -17.67 55.92 -5.04
C CYS A 179 -17.70 54.93 -6.22
N ALA A 180 -16.52 54.60 -6.77
CA ALA A 180 -16.42 53.69 -7.92
C ALA A 180 -16.58 52.22 -7.51
N ASN A 181 -16.09 51.85 -6.33
CA ASN A 181 -16.14 50.48 -5.81
C ASN A 181 -16.58 50.50 -4.36
N TYR A 182 -17.41 49.52 -3.99
CA TYR A 182 -17.80 49.32 -2.60
C TYR A 182 -16.58 49.03 -1.72
N ALA A 183 -16.68 49.33 -0.43
CA ALA A 183 -15.61 49.04 0.52
C ALA A 183 -15.30 47.54 0.67
N SER A 184 -16.27 46.67 0.40
CA SER A 184 -16.12 45.21 0.38
C SER A 184 -15.67 44.63 -0.95
N ASP A 185 -15.37 45.47 -1.96
CA ASP A 185 -14.94 44.97 -3.26
C ASP A 185 -13.56 44.28 -3.17
N TRP A 186 -13.52 42.98 -3.49
CA TRP A 186 -12.29 42.19 -3.41
C TRP A 186 -11.23 42.63 -4.42
N VAL A 187 -11.64 43.05 -5.63
CA VAL A 187 -10.71 43.46 -6.71
C VAL A 187 -9.80 44.59 -6.21
N THR A 188 -10.39 45.55 -5.51
CA THR A 188 -9.72 46.74 -4.99
C THR A 188 -9.32 46.65 -3.52
N SER A 189 -9.58 45.53 -2.84
CA SER A 189 -9.21 45.28 -1.45
C SER A 189 -7.73 45.53 -1.18
N THR A 190 -7.44 46.30 -0.12
CA THR A 190 -6.05 46.49 0.36
C THR A 190 -5.44 45.19 0.89
N LEU A 191 -6.25 44.29 1.45
CA LEU A 191 -5.78 42.97 1.86
C LEU A 191 -5.36 42.10 0.68
N ARG A 192 -6.15 42.08 -0.41
CA ARG A 192 -5.77 41.38 -1.65
C ARG A 192 -4.45 41.90 -2.22
N GLN A 193 -4.25 43.23 -2.22
CA GLN A 193 -3.01 43.86 -2.68
C GLN A 193 -1.83 43.44 -1.81
N TRP A 194 -1.98 43.45 -0.48
CA TRP A 194 -0.95 42.98 0.45
C TRP A 194 -0.60 41.50 0.25
N LEU A 195 -1.60 40.64 0.05
CA LEU A 195 -1.40 39.19 -0.20
C LEU A 195 -0.54 38.94 -1.44
N ASN A 196 -0.84 39.62 -2.55
CA ASN A 196 -0.18 39.37 -3.84
C ASN A 196 1.12 40.16 -4.03
N ASN A 197 1.37 41.18 -3.20
CA ASN A 197 2.61 41.95 -3.23
C ASN A 197 3.48 41.61 -2.01
N ASP A 198 3.20 42.23 -0.87
CA ASP A 198 4.10 42.20 0.29
C ASP A 198 4.25 40.79 0.86
N PHE A 199 3.14 40.10 1.13
CA PHE A 199 3.17 38.74 1.66
C PHE A 199 3.83 37.78 0.67
N TYR A 200 3.35 37.73 -0.58
CA TYR A 200 3.93 36.86 -1.62
C TYR A 200 5.44 37.08 -1.78
N ASN A 201 5.89 38.34 -1.74
CA ASN A 201 7.30 38.64 -1.91
C ASN A 201 8.16 38.35 -0.68
N THR A 202 7.57 38.40 0.51
CA THR A 202 8.25 38.16 1.79
C THR A 202 8.32 36.67 2.12
N ALA A 203 7.24 35.93 1.86
CA ALA A 203 7.04 34.58 2.39
C ALA A 203 7.68 33.47 1.55
N PHE A 204 7.94 33.72 0.27
CA PHE A 204 8.39 32.69 -0.68
C PHE A 204 9.69 33.08 -1.38
N SER A 205 10.61 32.13 -1.52
CA SER A 205 11.82 32.27 -2.34
C SER A 205 11.48 32.36 -3.84
N ALA A 206 12.45 32.69 -4.69
CA ALA A 206 12.24 32.70 -6.14
C ALA A 206 11.81 31.31 -6.68
N GLU A 207 12.40 30.25 -6.15
CA GLU A 207 12.11 28.85 -6.50
C GLU A 207 10.73 28.42 -6.02
N GLU A 208 10.31 28.86 -4.84
CA GLU A 208 8.97 28.61 -4.30
C GLU A 208 7.91 29.39 -5.09
N LYS A 209 8.18 30.66 -5.39
CA LYS A 209 7.32 31.50 -6.22
C LYS A 209 7.03 30.88 -7.59
N ALA A 210 8.00 30.19 -8.17
CA ALA A 210 7.86 29.48 -9.44
C ALA A 210 6.88 28.28 -9.37
N GLN A 211 6.57 27.78 -8.17
CA GLN A 211 5.61 26.70 -7.96
C GLN A 211 4.19 27.21 -7.66
N ILE A 212 4.04 28.50 -7.34
CA ILE A 212 2.74 29.14 -7.10
C ILE A 212 2.20 29.72 -8.41
N GLY A 213 1.16 29.09 -8.95
CA GLY A 213 0.52 29.60 -10.15
C GLY A 213 -0.61 30.58 -9.85
N THR A 214 -1.12 31.19 -10.90
CA THR A 214 -2.22 32.16 -10.83
C THR A 214 -3.55 31.42 -10.89
N SER A 215 -4.44 31.69 -9.94
CA SER A 215 -5.76 31.08 -9.82
C SER A 215 -6.86 32.06 -10.23
N HIS A 216 -7.79 31.60 -11.07
CA HIS A 216 -9.06 32.29 -11.32
C HIS A 216 -9.99 32.13 -10.11
N LEU A 217 -10.56 33.24 -9.64
CA LEU A 217 -11.38 33.29 -8.43
C LEU A 217 -12.65 34.11 -8.68
N GLU A 218 -13.81 33.47 -8.51
CA GLU A 218 -15.12 34.13 -8.55
C GLU A 218 -15.44 34.81 -7.23
N ASN A 219 -15.66 36.13 -7.22
CA ASN A 219 -15.83 36.92 -5.99
C ASN A 219 -17.29 37.25 -5.71
N LYS A 220 -18.10 36.20 -5.56
CA LYS A 220 -19.54 36.28 -5.37
C LYS A 220 -19.93 36.71 -3.96
N SER A 221 -20.92 37.59 -3.91
CA SER A 221 -21.54 38.05 -2.67
C SER A 221 -22.49 37.00 -2.11
N THR A 222 -22.51 36.86 -0.79
CA THR A 222 -23.40 35.91 -0.10
C THR A 222 -24.75 36.51 0.28
N TYR A 223 -24.99 37.80 0.00
CA TYR A 223 -26.26 38.48 0.25
C TYR A 223 -27.04 38.80 -1.04
N SER A 224 -26.38 39.44 -1.99
CA SER A 224 -26.97 39.97 -3.23
C SER A 224 -25.89 40.18 -4.26
N SER A 225 -26.16 39.81 -5.51
CA SER A 225 -25.25 39.99 -6.66
C SER A 225 -24.94 41.45 -6.96
N THR A 226 -25.69 42.41 -6.40
CA THR A 226 -25.33 43.84 -6.40
C THR A 226 -23.94 44.10 -5.81
N TYR A 227 -23.50 43.27 -4.87
CA TYR A 227 -22.19 43.38 -4.22
C TYR A 227 -21.18 42.36 -4.73
N ASP A 228 -21.46 41.70 -5.87
CA ASP A 228 -20.45 40.86 -6.52
C ASP A 228 -19.26 41.72 -6.93
N SER A 229 -18.07 41.25 -6.59
CA SER A 229 -16.84 41.75 -7.19
C SER A 229 -16.58 41.04 -8.51
N ALA A 230 -15.84 41.69 -9.40
CA ALA A 230 -15.36 41.02 -10.60
C ALA A 230 -14.40 39.88 -10.22
N ASP A 231 -14.27 38.90 -11.12
CA ASP A 231 -13.35 37.79 -10.95
C ASP A 231 -11.90 38.30 -10.88
N THR A 232 -11.08 37.61 -10.09
CA THR A 232 -9.66 37.94 -9.92
C THR A 232 -8.76 36.78 -10.34
N TYR A 233 -7.50 37.14 -10.61
CA TYR A 233 -6.44 36.22 -11.00
C TYR A 233 -5.29 36.40 -10.02
N ASP A 234 -5.30 35.58 -8.97
CA ASP A 234 -4.48 35.80 -7.79
C ASP A 234 -3.48 34.65 -7.61
N LYS A 235 -2.27 35.00 -7.18
CA LYS A 235 -1.27 34.00 -6.76
C LYS A 235 -1.53 33.56 -5.33
N ILE A 236 -1.81 34.53 -4.47
CA ILE A 236 -2.21 34.31 -3.08
C ILE A 236 -3.59 34.93 -2.88
N PHE A 237 -4.49 34.20 -2.23
CA PHE A 237 -5.86 34.62 -1.97
C PHE A 237 -6.31 34.18 -0.58
N LEU A 238 -7.52 34.56 -0.19
CA LEU A 238 -8.24 33.95 0.93
C LEU A 238 -9.26 32.98 0.34
N ILE A 239 -9.59 31.90 1.05
CA ILE A 239 -10.69 31.05 0.59
C ILE A 239 -12.01 31.83 0.61
N SER A 240 -12.96 31.47 -0.25
CA SER A 240 -14.28 32.09 -0.27
C SER A 240 -15.17 31.57 0.87
N TYR A 241 -16.30 32.22 1.08
CA TYR A 241 -17.37 31.68 1.91
C TYR A 241 -17.82 30.29 1.46
N TYR A 242 -17.93 30.08 0.14
CA TYR A 242 -18.35 28.80 -0.42
C TYR A 242 -17.31 27.71 -0.20
N ASP A 243 -16.02 28.05 -0.29
CA ASP A 243 -14.92 27.14 0.07
C ASP A 243 -14.98 26.77 1.55
N ALA A 244 -15.23 27.75 2.44
CA ALA A 244 -15.33 27.52 3.88
C ALA A 244 -16.53 26.64 4.29
N THR A 245 -17.56 26.54 3.44
CA THR A 245 -18.71 25.64 3.65
C THR A 245 -18.69 24.42 2.73
N ASN A 246 -17.54 24.10 2.12
CA ASN A 246 -17.42 22.97 1.21
C ASN A 246 -17.02 21.69 1.95
N SER A 247 -17.91 20.70 1.99
CA SER A 247 -17.64 19.41 2.63
C SER A 247 -16.58 18.57 1.92
N ALA A 248 -16.27 18.85 0.66
CA ALA A 248 -15.15 18.22 -0.04
C ALA A 248 -13.79 18.62 0.55
N TYR A 249 -13.71 19.75 1.28
CA TYR A 249 -12.50 20.25 1.92
C TYR A 249 -12.39 19.84 3.40
N ASP A 250 -13.24 18.90 3.83
CA ASP A 250 -13.37 18.45 5.22
C ASP A 250 -13.82 19.58 6.16
N PHE A 251 -14.60 20.54 5.62
CA PHE A 251 -15.36 21.51 6.40
C PHE A 251 -16.81 21.08 6.55
N ASN A 252 -17.48 21.56 7.60
CA ASN A 252 -18.90 21.33 7.77
C ASN A 252 -19.69 22.19 6.78
N SER A 253 -20.62 21.58 6.03
CA SER A 253 -21.45 22.31 5.07
C SER A 253 -22.44 23.28 5.73
N ASP A 254 -22.77 23.08 7.01
CA ASP A 254 -23.52 24.05 7.79
C ASP A 254 -22.58 25.17 8.26
N ARG A 255 -22.84 26.39 7.78
CA ARG A 255 -22.09 27.61 8.09
C ARG A 255 -22.09 27.94 9.59
N THR A 256 -23.08 27.48 10.35
CA THR A 256 -23.23 27.73 11.80
C THR A 256 -23.05 26.48 12.64
N ALA A 257 -22.57 25.39 12.06
CA ALA A 257 -22.18 24.23 12.84
C ALA A 257 -20.81 24.42 13.47
N TYR A 258 -20.64 23.84 14.65
CA TYR A 258 -19.33 23.70 15.28
C TYR A 258 -18.38 22.93 14.35
N ASP A 259 -17.25 23.56 14.00
CA ASP A 259 -16.30 23.01 13.05
C ASP A 259 -14.86 23.33 13.47
N THR A 260 -14.16 22.32 13.98
CA THR A 260 -12.76 22.46 14.41
C THR A 260 -11.80 22.66 13.24
N ALA A 261 -12.15 22.25 12.02
CA ALA A 261 -11.28 22.44 10.86
C ALA A 261 -11.22 23.92 10.42
N ARG A 262 -12.28 24.68 10.72
CA ARG A 262 -12.35 26.14 10.47
C ARG A 262 -11.73 27.00 11.57
N GLN A 263 -11.55 26.44 12.77
CA GLN A 263 -10.96 27.17 13.90
C GLN A 263 -9.47 27.41 13.68
N MET A 264 -9.03 28.67 13.80
CA MET A 264 -7.65 29.06 13.56
C MET A 264 -7.05 29.80 14.74
N LYS A 265 -5.81 29.43 15.09
CA LYS A 265 -5.02 30.10 16.13
C LYS A 265 -4.05 31.11 15.53
N GLY A 266 -3.89 32.24 16.22
CA GLY A 266 -2.92 33.27 15.87
C GLY A 266 -1.49 32.94 16.28
N THR A 267 -0.54 33.24 15.39
CA THR A 267 0.90 33.27 15.73
C THR A 267 1.20 34.43 16.70
N ASP A 268 2.36 34.40 17.36
CA ASP A 268 2.77 35.50 18.22
C ASP A 268 3.00 36.79 17.42
N TYR A 269 3.49 36.65 16.19
CA TYR A 269 3.61 37.76 15.26
C TYR A 269 2.25 38.37 14.90
N ALA A 270 1.23 37.56 14.58
CA ALA A 270 -0.11 38.08 14.28
C ALA A 270 -0.72 38.86 15.47
N LYS A 271 -0.55 38.36 16.70
CA LYS A 271 -0.91 39.07 17.94
C LYS A 271 -0.19 40.41 18.07
N CYS A 272 1.10 40.46 17.72
CA CYS A 272 1.87 41.70 17.69
C CYS A 272 1.35 42.68 16.62
N GLN A 273 0.81 42.19 15.51
CA GLN A 273 0.16 43.02 14.47
C GLN A 273 -1.26 43.50 14.86
N GLY A 274 -1.77 43.13 16.04
CA GLY A 274 -3.06 43.60 16.56
C GLY A 274 -4.21 42.59 16.51
N LEU A 275 -3.92 41.30 16.24
CA LEU A 275 -4.93 40.24 16.22
C LEU A 275 -5.66 40.12 17.56
N TRP A 276 -6.99 40.15 17.54
CA TRP A 276 -7.78 39.75 18.71
C TRP A 276 -7.72 38.24 18.88
N VAL A 277 -7.58 37.74 20.11
CA VAL A 277 -7.67 36.29 20.38
C VAL A 277 -8.62 36.03 21.53
N SER A 278 -9.41 34.97 21.41
CA SER A 278 -10.31 34.55 22.47
C SER A 278 -9.52 34.09 23.70
N THR A 279 -9.93 34.61 24.86
CA THR A 279 -9.46 34.19 26.19
C THR A 279 -10.38 33.17 26.85
N SER A 280 -11.51 32.81 26.19
CA SER A 280 -12.40 31.75 26.65
C SER A 280 -11.67 30.42 26.70
N SER A 281 -11.86 29.66 27.78
CA SER A 281 -11.20 28.37 27.99
C SER A 281 -11.48 27.36 26.86
N SER A 282 -12.66 27.39 26.26
CA SER A 282 -13.05 26.50 25.16
C SER A 282 -12.40 26.87 23.82
N TYR A 283 -11.98 28.11 23.63
CA TYR A 283 -11.51 28.64 22.34
C TYR A 283 -10.23 29.47 22.50
N SER A 284 -9.40 29.09 23.48
CA SER A 284 -8.24 29.89 23.85
C SER A 284 -7.23 29.95 22.71
N GLY A 285 -6.93 31.19 22.30
CA GLY A 285 -6.02 31.49 21.19
C GLY A 285 -6.66 31.43 19.80
N ASN A 286 -7.92 31.01 19.68
CA ASN A 286 -8.66 31.10 18.42
C ASN A 286 -9.03 32.56 18.13
N SER A 287 -9.18 32.91 16.86
CA SER A 287 -9.54 34.26 16.43
C SER A 287 -10.45 34.24 15.20
N TRP A 288 -11.06 35.37 14.89
CA TRP A 288 -11.74 35.61 13.62
C TRP A 288 -10.73 35.70 12.48
N TRP A 289 -11.10 35.24 11.28
CA TRP A 289 -10.27 35.41 10.10
C TRP A 289 -11.07 35.65 8.83
N TRP A 290 -10.50 36.46 7.93
CA TRP A 290 -11.19 36.94 6.74
C TRP A 290 -11.39 35.85 5.68
N LEU A 291 -12.53 35.93 4.99
CA LEU A 291 -12.80 35.25 3.73
C LEU A 291 -12.92 36.31 2.62
N ARG A 292 -12.63 35.95 1.37
CA ARG A 292 -12.64 36.94 0.26
C ARG A 292 -14.05 37.35 -0.19
N SER A 293 -15.09 36.57 0.12
CA SER A 293 -16.45 36.82 -0.38
C SER A 293 -17.08 38.09 0.23
N PRO A 294 -17.59 39.01 -0.61
CA PRO A 294 -18.37 40.15 -0.12
C PRO A 294 -19.72 39.71 0.48
N TYR A 295 -20.33 40.58 1.28
CA TYR A 295 -21.71 40.43 1.76
C TYR A 295 -22.54 41.68 1.42
N LYS A 296 -22.13 42.84 1.92
CA LYS A 296 -22.73 44.16 1.63
C LYS A 296 -21.62 45.17 1.35
N SER A 297 -21.96 46.42 1.04
CA SER A 297 -20.99 47.43 0.60
C SER A 297 -19.78 47.65 1.53
N PHE A 298 -19.85 47.33 2.81
CA PHE A 298 -18.76 47.43 3.79
C PHE A 298 -18.64 46.21 4.69
N ILE A 299 -19.21 45.09 4.26
CA ILE A 299 -19.21 43.85 5.01
C ILE A 299 -18.67 42.75 4.11
N ALA A 300 -17.67 42.01 4.58
CA ALA A 300 -17.16 40.80 3.96
C ALA A 300 -17.40 39.61 4.90
N THR A 301 -17.34 38.41 4.36
CA THR A 301 -17.49 37.20 5.14
C THR A 301 -16.23 36.88 5.94
N ASP A 302 -16.39 36.18 7.05
CA ASP A 302 -15.32 35.75 7.94
C ASP A 302 -15.64 34.38 8.54
N VAL A 303 -14.68 33.83 9.28
CA VAL A 303 -14.88 32.66 10.14
C VAL A 303 -14.57 33.06 11.57
N ASP A 304 -15.44 32.70 12.51
CA ASP A 304 -15.30 33.04 13.92
C ASP A 304 -14.50 32.03 14.77
N THR A 305 -14.41 32.32 16.06
CA THR A 305 -13.62 31.52 17.01
C THR A 305 -14.13 30.10 17.24
N VAL A 306 -15.41 29.84 16.96
CA VAL A 306 -16.02 28.52 17.07
C VAL A 306 -16.03 27.77 15.73
N GLY A 307 -15.69 28.47 14.65
CA GLY A 307 -15.66 27.95 13.29
C GLY A 307 -16.96 28.20 12.53
N TRP A 308 -17.74 29.22 12.85
CA TRP A 308 -18.89 29.62 12.04
C TRP A 308 -18.46 30.53 10.90
N ALA A 309 -18.98 30.29 9.69
CA ALA A 309 -18.86 31.22 8.57
C ALA A 309 -19.94 32.32 8.69
N TYR A 310 -19.48 33.53 8.97
CA TYR A 310 -20.31 34.70 9.25
C TYR A 310 -19.90 35.88 8.36
N TYR A 311 -20.08 37.10 8.85
CA TYR A 311 -19.70 38.32 8.17
C TYR A 311 -19.40 39.45 9.17
N TYR A 312 -18.47 40.33 8.79
CA TYR A 312 -18.06 41.46 9.61
C TYR A 312 -17.60 42.67 8.79
N TYR A 313 -17.43 43.80 9.47
CA TYR A 313 -17.08 45.07 8.86
C TYR A 313 -15.63 45.11 8.37
N VAL A 314 -15.43 45.49 7.11
CA VAL A 314 -14.15 45.33 6.38
C VAL A 314 -12.96 46.15 6.92
N TYR A 315 -13.21 47.14 7.78
CA TYR A 315 -12.21 48.08 8.29
C TYR A 315 -11.61 47.68 9.65
N TYR A 316 -12.02 46.54 10.19
CA TYR A 316 -11.44 45.98 11.41
C TYR A 316 -10.10 45.32 11.11
N THR A 317 -9.06 45.67 11.86
CA THR A 317 -7.68 45.22 11.63
C THR A 317 -7.27 44.07 12.53
N ASP A 318 -8.08 43.76 13.54
CA ASP A 318 -7.90 42.71 14.55
C ASP A 318 -8.33 41.32 14.08
N PHE A 319 -8.68 41.20 12.80
CA PHE A 319 -9.02 39.95 12.13
C PHE A 319 -7.78 39.31 11.51
N GLY A 320 -7.73 37.99 11.63
CA GLY A 320 -6.65 37.18 11.13
C GLY A 320 -6.63 37.02 9.63
N VAL A 321 -5.42 36.86 9.10
CA VAL A 321 -5.19 36.51 7.69
C VAL A 321 -4.77 35.06 7.60
N VAL A 322 -5.52 34.29 6.80
CA VAL A 322 -5.25 32.88 6.48
C VAL A 322 -5.12 32.74 4.96
N PRO A 323 -3.89 32.90 4.42
CA PRO A 323 -3.66 32.80 2.99
C PRO A 323 -3.95 31.41 2.44
N ALA A 324 -4.26 31.36 1.14
CA ALA A 324 -4.43 30.16 0.35
C ALA A 324 -3.82 30.38 -1.04
N PHE A 325 -3.41 29.29 -1.68
CA PHE A 325 -2.95 29.29 -3.07
C PHE A 325 -3.10 27.92 -3.70
N LYS A 326 -2.83 27.83 -5.00
CA LYS A 326 -2.75 26.56 -5.74
C LYS A 326 -1.33 26.35 -6.28
N PHE A 327 -0.76 25.16 -6.08
CA PHE A 327 0.47 24.77 -6.76
C PHE A 327 0.20 24.58 -8.24
N ASN A 328 0.97 25.26 -9.10
CA ASN A 328 0.87 25.20 -10.56
C ASN A 328 -0.56 24.92 -11.09
N PRO A 329 -1.58 25.75 -10.74
CA PRO A 329 -2.92 25.63 -11.28
C PRO A 329 -2.84 25.52 -12.80
N LYS A 330 -3.58 24.55 -13.34
CA LYS A 330 -3.86 24.50 -14.78
C LYS A 330 -4.31 25.91 -15.19
N PRO A 331 -3.62 26.59 -16.13
CA PRO A 331 -3.95 27.96 -16.48
C PRO A 331 -5.43 28.06 -16.86
N THR A 332 -6.19 28.88 -16.13
CA THR A 332 -7.65 28.87 -16.17
C THR A 332 -8.25 29.81 -17.22
N ILE A 333 -7.44 30.60 -17.94
CA ILE A 333 -7.95 31.46 -19.01
C ILE A 333 -7.57 30.87 -20.37
N CYS A 334 -8.58 30.39 -21.09
CA CYS A 334 -8.48 30.12 -22.52
C CYS A 334 -9.77 30.57 -23.21
N ASP A 335 -9.81 31.83 -23.64
CA ASP A 335 -10.96 32.31 -24.43
C ASP A 335 -11.12 31.52 -25.75
N VAL A 336 -10.03 30.91 -26.25
CA VAL A 336 -10.01 30.00 -27.40
C VAL A 336 -8.93 28.94 -27.22
N HIS A 337 -9.32 27.67 -27.12
CA HIS A 337 -8.39 26.54 -27.08
C HIS A 337 -7.66 26.34 -28.41
N ASP A 338 -6.34 26.20 -28.35
CA ASP A 338 -5.46 25.87 -29.47
C ASP A 338 -4.72 24.57 -29.15
N TYR A 339 -5.35 23.43 -29.46
CA TYR A 339 -4.84 22.12 -29.09
C TYR A 339 -3.77 21.62 -30.06
N LYS A 340 -2.61 21.26 -29.52
CA LYS A 340 -1.62 20.42 -30.20
C LYS A 340 -1.85 18.95 -29.83
N ALA A 341 -1.87 18.10 -30.85
CA ALA A 341 -1.98 16.66 -30.69
C ALA A 341 -0.60 16.01 -30.56
N VAL A 342 -0.44 15.10 -29.59
CA VAL A 342 0.71 14.23 -29.43
C VAL A 342 0.19 12.80 -29.31
N VAL A 343 0.70 11.90 -30.16
CA VAL A 343 0.27 10.49 -30.18
C VAL A 343 1.13 9.69 -29.21
N THR A 344 0.46 8.97 -28.32
CA THR A 344 1.03 7.92 -27.48
C THR A 344 0.68 6.57 -28.11
N GLU A 345 1.70 5.83 -28.55
CA GLU A 345 1.50 4.51 -29.18
C GLU A 345 0.98 3.46 -28.16
N PRO A 346 0.11 2.52 -28.60
CA PRO A 346 -0.36 1.43 -27.73
C PRO A 346 0.79 0.49 -27.35
N THR A 347 0.72 -0.06 -26.14
CA THR A 347 1.65 -1.11 -25.69
C THR A 347 0.94 -2.48 -25.69
N CYS A 348 1.64 -3.55 -25.26
CA CYS A 348 1.02 -4.87 -25.14
C CYS A 348 -0.18 -4.91 -24.18
N THR A 349 -0.19 -4.04 -23.16
CA THR A 349 -1.16 -4.06 -22.05
C THR A 349 -1.97 -2.79 -21.92
N GLU A 350 -1.48 -1.66 -22.45
CA GLU A 350 -2.14 -0.36 -22.36
C GLU A 350 -2.58 0.12 -23.74
N GLN A 351 -3.77 0.72 -23.80
CA GLN A 351 -4.25 1.38 -25.02
C GLN A 351 -3.37 2.58 -25.36
N GLY A 352 -3.15 2.81 -26.64
CA GLY A 352 -2.59 4.05 -27.16
C GLY A 352 -3.68 5.10 -27.25
N TYR A 353 -3.30 6.36 -27.32
CA TYR A 353 -4.24 7.48 -27.39
C TYR A 353 -3.53 8.72 -27.93
N THR A 354 -4.31 9.70 -28.37
CA THR A 354 -3.79 11.02 -28.73
C THR A 354 -4.10 12.00 -27.60
N THR A 355 -3.06 12.60 -27.03
CA THR A 355 -3.21 13.70 -26.08
C THR A 355 -3.32 15.01 -26.84
N TYR A 356 -4.42 15.72 -26.62
CA TYR A 356 -4.61 17.09 -27.09
C TYR A 356 -4.24 18.01 -25.94
N THR A 357 -3.26 18.89 -26.13
CA THR A 357 -2.87 19.88 -25.12
C THR A 357 -2.98 21.27 -25.70
N CYS A 358 -3.79 22.12 -25.07
CA CYS A 358 -3.93 23.51 -25.45
C CYS A 358 -2.61 24.25 -25.19
N THR A 359 -2.04 24.87 -26.21
CA THR A 359 -0.75 25.59 -26.12
C THR A 359 -0.81 26.83 -25.24
N LYS A 360 -2.01 27.33 -24.97
CA LYS A 360 -2.25 28.57 -24.23
C LYS A 360 -2.58 28.32 -22.77
N CYS A 361 -3.42 27.33 -22.49
CA CYS A 361 -3.92 27.06 -21.14
C CYS A 361 -3.51 25.71 -20.56
N ASN A 362 -2.77 24.89 -21.32
CA ASN A 362 -2.40 23.52 -20.94
C ASN A 362 -3.58 22.62 -20.54
N ASP A 363 -4.82 23.04 -20.82
CA ASP A 363 -5.95 22.12 -20.79
C ASP A 363 -5.63 20.95 -21.71
N SER A 364 -5.91 19.75 -21.24
CA SER A 364 -5.61 18.56 -22.00
C SER A 364 -6.69 17.52 -21.84
N TYR A 365 -7.05 16.92 -22.97
CA TYR A 365 -7.88 15.74 -23.02
C TYR A 365 -7.20 14.67 -23.87
N VAL A 366 -7.62 13.43 -23.67
CA VAL A 366 -7.14 12.28 -24.42
C VAL A 366 -8.28 11.70 -25.24
N ASP A 367 -8.05 11.44 -26.52
CA ASP A 367 -9.02 10.90 -27.47
C ASP A 367 -8.31 10.03 -28.53
N ASN A 368 -9.04 9.48 -29.49
CA ASN A 368 -8.53 8.56 -30.53
C ASN A 368 -7.81 7.35 -29.93
N TYR A 369 -8.48 6.67 -29.00
CA TYR A 369 -7.96 5.48 -28.36
C TYR A 369 -7.70 4.36 -29.37
N THR A 370 -6.52 3.77 -29.29
CA THR A 370 -6.13 2.59 -30.05
C THR A 370 -5.98 1.44 -29.06
N ASN A 371 -6.67 0.32 -29.31
CA ASN A 371 -6.61 -0.83 -28.41
C ASN A 371 -5.17 -1.29 -28.15
N ALA A 372 -4.94 -1.81 -26.93
CA ALA A 372 -3.68 -2.43 -26.59
C ALA A 372 -3.33 -3.51 -27.63
N LEU A 373 -2.04 -3.61 -27.98
CA LEU A 373 -1.56 -4.48 -29.03
C LEU A 373 -1.73 -5.98 -28.72
N GLY A 374 -1.96 -6.31 -27.45
CA GLY A 374 -1.89 -7.67 -26.95
C GLY A 374 -0.46 -8.21 -26.95
N HIS A 375 -0.28 -9.38 -26.34
CA HIS A 375 1.00 -10.06 -26.38
C HIS A 375 1.17 -10.85 -27.68
N ASP A 376 2.32 -10.63 -28.32
CA ASP A 376 2.74 -11.33 -29.52
C ASP A 376 3.76 -12.41 -29.15
N PHE A 377 3.23 -13.54 -28.67
CA PHE A 377 4.06 -14.64 -28.18
C PHE A 377 4.62 -15.48 -29.33
N GLY A 378 5.94 -15.66 -29.32
CA GLY A 378 6.61 -16.56 -30.24
C GLY A 378 6.44 -18.05 -29.90
N GLU A 379 7.25 -18.89 -30.55
CA GLU A 379 7.26 -20.34 -30.35
C GLU A 379 7.61 -20.74 -28.91
N TRP A 380 7.00 -21.84 -28.45
CA TRP A 380 7.32 -22.47 -27.17
C TRP A 380 8.74 -23.05 -27.21
N LYS A 381 9.52 -22.78 -26.15
CA LYS A 381 10.86 -23.34 -25.97
C LYS A 381 10.93 -24.10 -24.67
N LEU A 382 11.45 -25.32 -24.71
CA LEU A 382 11.72 -26.09 -23.50
C LEU A 382 12.80 -25.40 -22.68
N THR A 383 12.43 -24.90 -21.51
CA THR A 383 13.36 -24.23 -20.58
C THR A 383 13.78 -25.14 -19.45
N THR A 384 12.89 -26.03 -19.02
CA THR A 384 13.19 -27.03 -17.99
C THR A 384 12.75 -28.39 -18.51
N PRO A 385 13.67 -29.32 -18.79
CA PRO A 385 13.31 -30.68 -19.19
C PRO A 385 12.55 -31.41 -18.08
N ALA A 386 11.49 -32.14 -18.45
CA ALA A 386 10.78 -33.00 -17.51
C ALA A 386 11.66 -34.16 -17.04
N THR A 387 11.54 -34.53 -15.77
CA THR A 387 12.18 -35.74 -15.21
C THR A 387 11.10 -36.72 -14.76
N CYS A 388 11.48 -37.92 -14.33
CA CYS A 388 10.51 -38.88 -13.81
C CYS A 388 9.99 -38.55 -12.40
N THR A 389 10.47 -37.47 -11.78
CA THR A 389 10.03 -36.99 -10.46
C THR A 389 9.43 -35.59 -10.52
N GLU A 390 9.82 -34.76 -11.49
CA GLU A 390 9.42 -33.36 -11.64
C GLU A 390 8.89 -33.09 -13.04
N ILE A 391 7.85 -32.25 -13.14
CA ILE A 391 7.31 -31.79 -14.42
C ILE A 391 8.34 -30.91 -15.15
N GLY A 392 8.30 -30.92 -16.47
CA GLY A 392 9.07 -29.98 -17.29
C GLY A 392 8.30 -28.67 -17.49
N VAL A 393 8.98 -27.68 -18.05
CA VAL A 393 8.40 -26.36 -18.35
C VAL A 393 8.86 -25.91 -19.73
N GLU A 394 7.90 -25.54 -20.56
CA GLU A 394 8.13 -24.74 -21.76
C GLU A 394 7.79 -23.28 -21.49
N THR A 395 8.61 -22.38 -22.00
CA THR A 395 8.44 -20.94 -21.90
C THR A 395 8.39 -20.32 -23.30
N ARG A 396 7.50 -19.36 -23.52
CA ARG A 396 7.51 -18.47 -24.69
C ARG A 396 7.53 -17.02 -24.27
N TYR A 397 8.09 -16.19 -25.13
CA TYR A 397 8.37 -14.78 -24.87
C TYR A 397 7.56 -13.92 -25.84
N CYS A 398 7.02 -12.81 -25.32
CA CYS A 398 6.44 -11.78 -26.18
C CYS A 398 7.56 -11.07 -26.94
N SER A 399 7.41 -10.86 -28.25
CA SER A 399 8.38 -10.13 -29.08
C SER A 399 8.40 -8.62 -28.80
N ARG A 400 7.32 -8.10 -28.20
CA ARG A 400 7.07 -6.66 -28.00
C ARG A 400 7.29 -6.19 -26.56
N CYS A 401 7.38 -7.10 -25.58
CA CYS A 401 7.63 -6.77 -24.17
C CYS A 401 8.26 -7.94 -23.41
N ASN A 402 8.67 -7.71 -22.17
CA ASN A 402 9.36 -8.71 -21.34
C ASN A 402 8.44 -9.76 -20.68
N VAL A 403 7.17 -9.84 -21.07
CA VAL A 403 6.22 -10.81 -20.50
C VAL A 403 6.47 -12.20 -21.08
N THR A 404 6.49 -13.19 -20.19
CA THR A 404 6.65 -14.60 -20.53
C THR A 404 5.40 -15.40 -20.17
N GLN A 405 5.12 -16.44 -20.95
CA GLN A 405 4.14 -17.45 -20.59
C GLN A 405 4.82 -18.80 -20.43
N THR A 406 4.36 -19.56 -19.45
CA THR A 406 4.85 -20.91 -19.15
C THR A 406 3.71 -21.91 -19.28
N ARG A 407 4.05 -23.14 -19.65
CA ARG A 407 3.16 -24.29 -19.54
C ARG A 407 3.92 -25.52 -19.07
N ASP A 408 3.19 -26.40 -18.41
CA ASP A 408 3.75 -27.64 -17.88
C ASP A 408 3.92 -28.66 -18.99
N VAL A 409 5.00 -29.43 -18.89
CA VAL A 409 5.26 -30.64 -19.67
C VAL A 409 5.20 -31.81 -18.70
N ASP A 410 4.39 -32.82 -19.01
CA ASP A 410 4.22 -33.99 -18.17
C ASP A 410 5.57 -34.66 -17.83
N LYS A 411 5.62 -35.30 -16.66
CA LYS A 411 6.81 -36.02 -16.17
C LYS A 411 7.27 -37.06 -17.19
N ALA A 412 8.58 -37.21 -17.33
CA ALA A 412 9.13 -38.26 -18.17
C ALA A 412 8.81 -39.65 -17.61
N ALA A 413 8.62 -40.63 -18.49
CA ALA A 413 8.40 -42.01 -18.07
C ALA A 413 9.60 -42.57 -17.28
N HIS A 414 9.33 -43.44 -16.30
CA HIS A 414 10.38 -44.15 -15.57
C HIS A 414 11.16 -45.09 -16.49
N VAL A 415 12.49 -45.07 -16.36
CA VAL A 415 13.39 -46.00 -17.07
C VAL A 415 13.82 -47.07 -16.08
N PHE A 416 13.10 -48.18 -16.02
CA PHE A 416 13.41 -49.27 -15.11
C PHE A 416 14.60 -50.11 -15.57
N GLY A 417 15.42 -50.54 -14.60
CA GLY A 417 16.52 -51.49 -14.81
C GLY A 417 16.07 -52.95 -14.86
N GLU A 418 17.06 -53.85 -14.79
CA GLU A 418 16.83 -55.29 -14.79
C GLU A 418 16.10 -55.77 -13.54
N TRP A 419 15.26 -56.79 -13.71
CA TRP A 419 14.59 -57.47 -12.61
C TRP A 419 15.59 -58.25 -11.75
N LYS A 420 15.44 -58.15 -10.42
CA LYS A 420 16.23 -58.93 -9.45
C LYS A 420 15.30 -59.64 -8.49
N ILE A 421 15.58 -60.91 -8.16
CA ILE A 421 14.87 -61.62 -7.10
C ILE A 421 15.22 -60.97 -5.76
N THR A 422 14.24 -60.37 -5.10
CA THR A 422 14.39 -59.75 -3.78
C THR A 422 13.83 -60.63 -2.67
N THR A 423 12.94 -61.56 -3.02
CA THR A 423 12.40 -62.57 -2.10
C THR A 423 12.34 -63.89 -2.82
N ALA A 424 13.08 -64.88 -2.32
CA ALA A 424 13.09 -66.22 -2.91
C ALA A 424 11.72 -66.90 -2.75
N PRO A 425 11.23 -67.65 -3.76
CA PRO A 425 9.99 -68.41 -3.64
C PRO A 425 10.16 -69.58 -2.68
N THR A 426 9.07 -69.97 -2.02
CA THR A 426 8.99 -71.19 -1.20
C THR A 426 7.83 -72.06 -1.68
N THR A 427 7.61 -73.23 -1.10
CA THR A 427 6.44 -74.10 -1.43
C THR A 427 5.12 -73.59 -0.83
N ILE A 428 5.19 -72.57 0.05
CA ILE A 428 4.05 -72.01 0.78
C ILE A 428 3.79 -70.52 0.46
N SER A 429 4.80 -69.80 -0.05
CA SER A 429 4.69 -68.38 -0.42
C SER A 429 5.35 -68.11 -1.76
N ASP A 430 4.77 -67.16 -2.51
CA ASP A 430 5.34 -66.69 -3.76
C ASP A 430 6.68 -65.99 -3.51
N GLY A 431 7.59 -66.10 -4.48
CA GLY A 431 8.76 -65.24 -4.56
C GLY A 431 8.40 -63.88 -5.19
N VAL A 432 9.25 -62.88 -4.97
CA VAL A 432 9.08 -61.54 -5.54
C VAL A 432 10.35 -61.12 -6.25
N LYS A 433 10.21 -60.62 -7.47
CA LYS A 433 11.25 -59.87 -8.17
C LYS A 433 10.93 -58.38 -8.12
N THR A 434 11.96 -57.55 -7.99
CA THR A 434 11.86 -56.08 -7.95
C THR A 434 12.80 -55.48 -9.00
N ARG A 435 12.37 -54.41 -9.65
CA ARG A 435 13.23 -53.55 -10.49
C ARG A 435 13.08 -52.10 -10.06
N TYR A 436 14.16 -51.35 -10.20
CA TYR A 436 14.25 -49.95 -9.77
C TYR A 436 14.41 -49.04 -10.98
N CYS A 437 13.80 -47.86 -10.92
CA CYS A 437 14.06 -46.80 -11.90
C CYS A 437 15.54 -46.41 -11.81
N LYS A 438 16.19 -46.23 -12.95
CA LYS A 438 17.61 -45.82 -12.99
C LYS A 438 17.82 -44.37 -12.53
N ASN A 439 16.76 -43.58 -12.54
CA ASN A 439 16.82 -42.12 -12.37
C ASN A 439 16.09 -41.62 -11.11
N CYS A 440 15.41 -42.49 -10.35
CA CYS A 440 14.75 -42.13 -9.09
C CYS A 440 14.45 -43.37 -8.23
N ASP A 441 13.89 -43.17 -7.03
CA ASP A 441 13.60 -44.23 -6.06
C ASP A 441 12.33 -45.05 -6.36
N ALA A 442 11.65 -44.79 -7.49
CA ALA A 442 10.50 -45.57 -7.91
C ALA A 442 10.91 -47.02 -8.22
N PHE A 443 10.07 -47.97 -7.82
CA PHE A 443 10.29 -49.39 -8.06
C PHE A 443 8.98 -50.09 -8.41
N GLU A 444 9.10 -51.21 -9.11
CA GLU A 444 7.99 -52.10 -9.42
C GLU A 444 8.32 -53.49 -8.92
N THR A 445 7.29 -54.23 -8.50
CA THR A 445 7.39 -55.61 -8.03
C THR A 445 6.48 -56.51 -8.86
N GLU A 446 6.91 -57.76 -9.03
CA GLU A 446 6.12 -58.79 -9.70
C GLU A 446 6.32 -60.13 -8.97
N SER A 447 5.24 -60.90 -8.82
CA SER A 447 5.32 -62.26 -8.28
C SER A 447 5.99 -63.19 -9.28
N VAL A 448 6.92 -64.03 -8.81
CA VAL A 448 7.47 -65.15 -9.61
C VAL A 448 6.79 -66.49 -9.30
N GLY A 449 5.71 -66.45 -8.49
CA GLY A 449 4.99 -67.63 -8.02
C GLY A 449 5.74 -68.40 -6.93
N LYS A 450 5.07 -69.42 -6.39
CA LYS A 450 5.62 -70.38 -5.41
C LYS A 450 6.26 -71.59 -6.08
N LEU A 451 7.14 -72.27 -5.36
CA LEU A 451 7.67 -73.57 -5.75
C LEU A 451 6.57 -74.64 -5.75
N LYS A 452 6.71 -75.61 -6.67
CA LYS A 452 5.83 -76.76 -6.79
C LYS A 452 5.99 -77.66 -5.55
N SER A 453 4.87 -78.15 -5.06
CA SER A 453 4.83 -78.95 -3.84
C SER A 453 5.36 -80.36 -4.10
N ILE A 454 6.10 -80.88 -3.12
CA ILE A 454 6.51 -82.28 -3.09
C ILE A 454 5.25 -83.14 -2.99
N SER A 455 5.23 -84.29 -3.66
CA SER A 455 4.15 -85.27 -3.52
C SER A 455 4.71 -86.65 -3.24
N VAL A 456 3.99 -87.43 -2.43
CA VAL A 456 4.36 -88.79 -2.05
C VAL A 456 3.23 -89.75 -2.39
N LYS A 457 3.58 -90.94 -2.90
CA LYS A 457 2.65 -92.05 -3.10
C LYS A 457 3.20 -93.31 -2.47
N LEU A 458 2.32 -94.10 -1.87
CA LEU A 458 2.67 -95.36 -1.23
C LEU A 458 1.64 -96.42 -1.62
N ASN A 459 2.11 -97.61 -1.99
CA ASN A 459 1.24 -98.71 -2.43
C ASN A 459 0.80 -99.56 -1.25
N ASN A 460 -0.42 -100.13 -1.33
CA ASN A 460 -0.91 -101.08 -0.34
C ASN A 460 -0.07 -102.37 -0.34
N ILE A 461 0.05 -102.99 0.83
CA ILE A 461 0.90 -104.17 1.03
C ILE A 461 0.04 -105.33 1.54
N GLU A 462 0.23 -106.49 0.93
CA GLU A 462 -0.24 -107.77 1.48
C GLU A 462 0.96 -108.56 1.99
N THR A 463 0.93 -108.95 3.25
CA THR A 463 2.04 -109.69 3.87
C THR A 463 1.53 -110.78 4.80
N ASN A 464 2.41 -111.71 5.16
CA ASN A 464 2.11 -112.79 6.07
C ASN A 464 2.55 -112.46 7.50
N TYR A 465 1.88 -113.07 8.48
CA TYR A 465 2.22 -112.98 9.90
C TYR A 465 3.70 -113.32 10.19
N LYS A 466 4.36 -112.50 11.02
CA LYS A 466 5.80 -112.54 11.36
C LYS A 466 6.76 -112.31 10.19
N LYS A 467 6.31 -111.71 9.09
CA LYS A 467 7.19 -111.26 8.00
C LYS A 467 7.45 -109.76 8.09
N SER A 468 8.62 -109.35 7.60
CA SER A 468 9.02 -107.96 7.41
C SER A 468 9.17 -107.63 5.92
N GLY A 469 9.22 -106.33 5.64
CA GLY A 469 9.57 -105.77 4.34
C GLY A 469 9.92 -104.29 4.52
N GLN A 470 10.26 -103.61 3.43
CA GLN A 470 10.54 -102.18 3.43
C GLN A 470 9.49 -101.44 2.59
N LEU A 471 9.11 -100.26 3.06
CA LEU A 471 8.25 -99.35 2.32
C LEU A 471 9.05 -98.67 1.19
N GLU A 472 8.48 -98.61 0.00
CA GLU A 472 9.05 -97.91 -1.15
C GLU A 472 8.16 -96.71 -1.53
N PRO A 473 8.25 -95.57 -0.81
CA PRO A 473 7.49 -94.38 -1.20
C PRO A 473 8.02 -93.80 -2.51
N LYS A 474 7.11 -93.51 -3.44
CA LYS A 474 7.44 -92.76 -4.67
C LYS A 474 7.28 -91.27 -4.40
N ILE A 475 8.41 -90.58 -4.19
CA ILE A 475 8.46 -89.13 -3.96
C ILE A 475 8.73 -88.40 -5.28
N THR A 476 7.94 -87.36 -5.55
CA THR A 476 8.16 -86.44 -6.68
C THR A 476 8.49 -85.06 -6.12
N ASN A 477 9.71 -84.58 -6.38
CA ASN A 477 10.22 -83.27 -5.95
C ASN A 477 10.66 -82.44 -7.17
N PRO A 478 9.71 -81.78 -7.86
CA PRO A 478 9.96 -81.15 -9.16
C PRO A 478 10.93 -79.97 -9.11
N ASP A 479 11.04 -79.28 -7.97
CA ASP A 479 11.87 -78.08 -7.81
C ASP A 479 13.06 -78.31 -6.85
N ASN A 480 13.42 -79.58 -6.60
CA ASN A 480 14.58 -80.00 -5.79
C ASN A 480 14.63 -79.39 -4.37
N VAL A 481 13.47 -79.16 -3.75
CA VAL A 481 13.35 -78.62 -2.39
C VAL A 481 13.84 -79.63 -1.35
N GLY A 482 14.56 -79.21 -0.31
CA GLY A 482 14.96 -80.11 0.79
C GLY A 482 13.75 -80.71 1.51
N TYR A 483 13.81 -81.97 1.94
CA TYR A 483 12.71 -82.62 2.67
C TYR A 483 13.17 -83.70 3.65
N LYS A 484 12.28 -84.02 4.61
CA LYS A 484 12.42 -85.16 5.54
C LYS A 484 11.23 -86.11 5.42
N ILE A 485 11.44 -87.39 5.72
CA ILE A 485 10.42 -88.44 5.68
C ILE A 485 10.24 -89.01 7.09
N GLU A 486 8.99 -89.24 7.49
CA GLU A 486 8.62 -89.90 8.75
C GLU A 486 7.55 -90.96 8.50
N TYR A 487 7.60 -92.09 9.20
CA TYR A 487 6.62 -93.17 9.09
C TYR A 487 5.90 -93.39 10.42
N LYS A 488 4.60 -93.69 10.37
CA LYS A 488 3.80 -94.00 11.55
C LYS A 488 2.75 -95.06 11.27
N SER A 489 2.72 -96.11 12.09
CA SER A 489 1.64 -97.09 12.08
C SER A 489 0.43 -96.62 12.87
N SER A 490 -0.77 -96.81 12.32
CA SER A 490 -2.04 -96.54 12.99
C SER A 490 -2.34 -97.56 14.11
N ASP A 491 -1.85 -98.79 13.94
CA ASP A 491 -1.95 -99.85 14.95
C ASP A 491 -0.63 -100.63 15.04
N PRO A 492 0.30 -100.19 15.93
CA PRO A 492 1.54 -100.88 16.22
C PRO A 492 1.37 -102.32 16.72
N LYS A 493 0.21 -102.70 17.25
CA LYS A 493 -0.04 -104.09 17.66
C LYS A 493 -0.26 -105.01 16.46
N CYS A 494 -0.63 -104.46 15.32
CA CYS A 494 -0.81 -105.19 14.06
C CYS A 494 0.45 -105.12 13.19
N VAL A 495 0.96 -103.92 12.94
CA VAL A 495 2.19 -103.70 12.15
C VAL A 495 3.00 -102.60 12.80
N ILE A 496 4.29 -102.82 13.05
CA ILE A 496 5.22 -101.76 13.46
C ILE A 496 6.04 -101.31 12.25
N VAL A 497 6.51 -100.05 12.27
CA VAL A 497 7.40 -99.47 11.26
C VAL A 497 8.47 -98.63 11.96
N ASP A 498 9.71 -98.71 11.48
CA ASP A 498 10.82 -97.90 11.98
C ASP A 498 11.03 -96.61 11.15
N ALA A 499 12.08 -95.84 11.51
CA ALA A 499 12.40 -94.56 10.85
C ALA A 499 12.86 -94.73 9.39
N ASP A 500 13.43 -95.88 9.04
CA ASP A 500 13.93 -96.20 7.70
C ASP A 500 12.84 -96.81 6.80
N GLY A 501 11.62 -96.94 7.33
CA GLY A 501 10.45 -97.46 6.62
C GLY A 501 10.40 -98.99 6.58
N ASN A 502 11.17 -99.70 7.42
CA ASN A 502 11.06 -101.14 7.53
C ASN A 502 9.85 -101.50 8.40
N TYR A 503 8.97 -102.34 7.89
CA TYR A 503 7.79 -102.80 8.63
C TYR A 503 7.93 -104.24 9.10
N PHE A 504 7.26 -104.58 10.20
CA PHE A 504 7.15 -105.95 10.70
C PHE A 504 5.69 -106.27 11.09
N ALA A 505 5.18 -107.39 10.59
CA ALA A 505 3.80 -107.84 10.81
C ALA A 505 3.66 -108.59 12.14
N VAL A 506 3.13 -107.91 13.16
CA VAL A 506 3.03 -108.36 14.56
C VAL A 506 1.76 -109.17 14.84
N LYS A 507 0.64 -108.88 14.16
CA LYS A 507 -0.64 -109.60 14.33
C LYS A 507 -1.44 -109.60 13.03
N THR A 508 -2.19 -110.66 12.77
CA THR A 508 -3.14 -110.72 11.65
C THR A 508 -4.23 -109.67 11.79
N GLY A 509 -4.60 -109.03 10.69
CA GLY A 509 -5.51 -107.90 10.66
C GLY A 509 -5.12 -106.89 9.58
N SER A 510 -5.72 -105.70 9.65
CA SER A 510 -5.40 -104.60 8.75
C SER A 510 -4.93 -103.40 9.58
N SER A 511 -3.77 -102.86 9.25
CA SER A 511 -3.26 -101.59 9.81
C SER A 511 -2.93 -100.63 8.67
N LYS A 512 -2.83 -99.33 8.95
CA LYS A 512 -2.33 -98.34 8.01
C LYS A 512 -0.96 -97.86 8.44
N ILE A 513 -0.06 -97.68 7.48
CA ILE A 513 1.16 -96.91 7.70
C ILE A 513 1.04 -95.61 6.92
N THR A 514 1.22 -94.48 7.62
CA THR A 514 1.29 -93.15 7.01
C THR A 514 2.75 -92.79 6.81
N CYS A 515 3.11 -92.44 5.58
CA CYS A 515 4.37 -91.78 5.23
C CYS A 515 4.11 -90.27 5.16
N THR A 516 4.84 -89.50 5.94
CA THR A 516 4.76 -88.04 6.03
C THR A 516 6.04 -87.45 5.46
N VAL A 517 5.91 -86.61 4.43
CA VAL A 517 7.00 -85.85 3.84
C VAL A 517 6.82 -84.39 4.20
N THR A 518 7.79 -83.81 4.90
CA THR A 518 7.81 -82.40 5.28
C THR A 518 8.95 -81.72 4.54
N ASP A 519 8.65 -80.70 3.74
CA ASP A 519 9.69 -79.92 3.08
C ASP A 519 10.40 -78.94 4.05
N GLU A 520 11.52 -78.38 3.61
CA GLU A 520 12.35 -77.47 4.42
C GLU A 520 11.63 -76.17 4.81
N TYR A 521 10.54 -75.82 4.11
CA TYR A 521 9.68 -74.67 4.41
C TYR A 521 8.50 -75.04 5.32
N GLY A 522 8.41 -76.29 5.79
CA GLY A 522 7.42 -76.77 6.73
C GLY A 522 6.11 -77.25 6.10
N LYS A 523 6.00 -77.35 4.77
CA LYS A 523 4.82 -77.91 4.10
C LYS A 523 4.81 -79.42 4.24
N VAL A 524 3.68 -79.96 4.69
CA VAL A 524 3.50 -81.40 4.94
C VAL A 524 2.65 -82.02 3.84
N THR A 525 3.09 -83.17 3.33
CA THR A 525 2.29 -84.05 2.47
C THR A 525 2.35 -85.48 2.99
N THR A 526 1.25 -86.23 2.87
CA THR A 526 1.16 -87.59 3.42
C THR A 526 0.65 -88.57 2.38
N ALA A 527 1.09 -89.82 2.49
CA ALA A 527 0.54 -90.97 1.78
C ALA A 527 0.26 -92.09 2.77
N GLU A 528 -0.87 -92.78 2.61
CA GLU A 528 -1.22 -93.92 3.44
C GLU A 528 -1.13 -95.22 2.63
N CYS A 529 -0.55 -96.25 3.25
CA CYS A 529 -0.62 -97.62 2.77
C CYS A 529 -1.44 -98.45 3.75
N LYS A 530 -2.40 -99.20 3.23
CA LYS A 530 -3.07 -100.26 3.96
C LYS A 530 -2.20 -101.51 3.91
N VAL A 531 -1.83 -102.02 5.08
CA VAL A 531 -1.10 -103.28 5.24
C VAL A 531 -2.05 -104.34 5.75
N ASN A 532 -2.34 -105.33 4.91
CA ASN A 532 -3.17 -106.48 5.26
C ASN A 532 -2.27 -107.66 5.64
N VAL A 533 -2.35 -108.09 6.89
CA VAL A 533 -1.57 -109.20 7.44
C VAL A 533 -2.46 -110.45 7.51
N LYS A 534 -2.08 -111.49 6.76
CA LYS A 534 -2.76 -112.79 6.74
C LYS A 534 -1.85 -113.88 7.28
N TYR A 535 -2.40 -115.05 7.60
CA TYR A 535 -1.57 -116.24 7.79
C TYR A 535 -1.10 -116.74 6.43
N SER A 536 0.16 -117.17 6.34
CA SER A 536 0.60 -117.94 5.17
C SER A 536 -0.17 -119.26 5.09
N THR A 537 -0.26 -119.86 3.90
CA THR A 537 -0.97 -121.13 3.68
C THR A 537 -0.50 -122.22 4.66
N ILE A 538 0.80 -122.28 4.98
CA ILE A 538 1.37 -123.21 5.96
C ILE A 538 0.93 -122.86 7.39
N GLN A 539 0.98 -121.59 7.79
CA GLN A 539 0.53 -121.16 9.13
C GLN A 539 -0.98 -121.38 9.34
N TRP A 540 -1.76 -121.22 8.27
CA TRP A 540 -3.21 -121.44 8.27
C TRP A 540 -3.54 -122.94 8.39
N ILE A 541 -2.82 -123.81 7.66
CA ILE A 541 -2.92 -125.28 7.81
C ILE A 541 -2.54 -125.71 9.24
N ILE A 542 -1.45 -125.17 9.80
CA ILE A 542 -1.02 -125.46 11.18
C ILE A 542 -2.10 -125.04 12.20
N MET A 543 -2.73 -123.87 12.03
CA MET A 543 -3.83 -123.44 12.89
C MET A 543 -5.05 -124.37 12.81
N ILE A 544 -5.41 -124.86 11.62
CA ILE A 544 -6.57 -125.76 11.44
C ILE A 544 -6.28 -127.16 12.00
N VAL A 545 -5.08 -127.70 11.77
CA VAL A 545 -4.69 -129.04 12.27
C VAL A 545 -4.58 -129.05 13.80
N LEU A 546 -4.16 -127.94 14.42
CA LEU A 546 -4.04 -127.84 15.88
C LEU A 546 -5.36 -127.45 16.60
N PHE A 547 -6.34 -126.83 15.93
CA PHE A 547 -7.56 -126.30 16.57
C PHE A 547 -8.90 -126.69 15.90
N GLY A 548 -8.89 -127.48 14.83
CA GLY A 548 -10.09 -127.88 14.06
C GLY A 548 -10.98 -128.97 14.68
N TRP A 549 -10.87 -129.24 15.98
CA TRP A 549 -11.65 -130.26 16.71
C TRP A 549 -12.59 -129.69 17.79
N ILE A 550 -12.96 -128.40 17.75
CA ILE A 550 -13.76 -127.77 18.84
C ILE A 550 -15.08 -127.10 18.40
N TRP A 551 -15.51 -127.18 17.13
CA TRP A 551 -16.90 -126.83 16.76
C TRP A 551 -17.48 -127.81 15.73
N TYR A 552 -17.81 -129.01 16.21
CA TYR A 552 -19.06 -129.71 15.87
C TYR A 552 -19.62 -130.33 17.16
#